data_AF-A0A6L9ZT12-F1
#
_entry.id   AF-A0A6L9ZT12-F1
#
_cell.length_a   1.000
_cell.length_b   1.000
_cell.length_c   1.000
_cell.angle_alpha   90.00
_cell.angle_beta   90.00
_cell.angle_gamma   90.00
#
_symmetry.space_group_name_H-M   'P 1'
#
loop_
_entity.id
_entity.type
_entity.pdbx_description
1 polymer ?
#
loop_
_entity_poly.entity_id
_entity_poly.type
_entity_poly.pdbx_seq_one_letter_code
_entity_poly.pdbx_strand_id
1 'polypeptide(L)'
;MPSPFPGVNPYLENSAYWSSIHHWLITEIARLLNQKLAPKYVVAVEVRIYETSGEKSTLIGIPDNIIAKSSENTIKSPEFNVAVATSSIQPLTIELSLPETIKQGYLEVRRVGTGEVITVIEILSPINKNPGEGRRKYEKKRLDILNSYTNFVEIDLLRQGNSMITLNQNIDYDYCILVSPNHQRPQAELYAFKIQDMIPIFTLPLLPEDAEVTVDLQSILHQVYDQGRYDLIIDYQQKINPRISILG
;
A
#
# COMPACT_ATOMS: atom_id res chain seq x y z
N MET A 1 15.49 -15.88 8.74
CA MET A 1 14.51 -16.52 9.64
C MET A 1 13.15 -16.36 9.01
N PRO A 2 12.25 -17.37 8.99
CA PRO A 2 10.92 -17.18 8.41
C PRO A 2 10.10 -16.16 9.21
N SER A 3 9.07 -15.58 8.59
CA SER A 3 8.12 -14.70 9.26
C SER A 3 7.56 -15.38 10.53
N PRO A 4 7.49 -14.67 11.68
CA PRO A 4 6.92 -15.23 12.91
C PRO A 4 5.38 -15.23 12.93
N PHE A 5 4.75 -14.71 11.88
CA PHE A 5 3.29 -14.64 11.74
C PHE A 5 2.80 -15.70 10.76
N PRO A 6 1.65 -16.34 11.02
CA PRO A 6 1.11 -17.41 10.16
C PRO A 6 0.66 -16.90 8.79
N GLY A 7 0.16 -15.66 8.72
CA GLY A 7 -0.24 -14.98 7.48
C GLY A 7 0.53 -13.67 7.28
N VAL A 8 -0.19 -12.55 7.27
CA VAL A 8 0.43 -11.23 7.07
C VAL A 8 1.25 -10.83 8.30
N ASN A 9 2.54 -10.55 8.09
CA ASN A 9 3.37 -9.95 9.12
C ASN A 9 3.04 -8.45 9.25
N PRO A 10 2.40 -8.00 10.35
CA PRO A 10 1.97 -6.61 10.54
C PRO A 10 3.10 -5.57 10.54
N TYR A 11 4.34 -5.98 10.83
CA TYR A 11 5.48 -5.05 10.81
C TYR A 11 5.83 -4.60 9.38
N LEU A 12 5.40 -5.36 8.37
CA LEU A 12 5.57 -5.02 6.96
C LEU A 12 4.76 -3.78 6.54
N GLU A 13 3.70 -3.47 7.27
CA GLU A 13 2.84 -2.30 7.00
C GLU A 13 3.51 -0.96 7.34
N ASN A 14 4.66 -0.98 8.03
CA ASN A 14 5.41 0.23 8.34
C ASN A 14 5.80 0.96 7.04
N SER A 15 5.58 2.28 6.98
CA SER A 15 5.89 3.13 5.83
C SER A 15 7.34 3.01 5.34
N ALA A 16 8.29 2.74 6.25
CA ALA A 16 9.70 2.52 5.91
C ALA A 16 9.93 1.28 5.02
N TYR A 17 9.01 0.31 5.05
CA TYR A 17 9.15 -0.97 4.34
C TYR A 17 8.09 -1.17 3.27
N TRP A 18 6.86 -0.67 3.51
CA TRP A 18 5.71 -0.99 2.69
C TRP A 18 5.90 -0.62 1.21
N SER A 19 6.55 0.51 0.90
CA SER A 19 6.79 0.89 -0.50
C SER A 19 7.61 -0.16 -1.26
N SER A 20 8.63 -0.73 -0.61
CA SER A 20 9.45 -1.79 -1.20
C SER A 20 8.66 -3.09 -1.29
N ILE A 21 7.96 -3.46 -0.23
CA ILE A 21 7.15 -4.69 -0.17
C ILE A 21 6.07 -4.69 -1.24
N HIS A 22 5.36 -3.57 -1.38
CA HIS A 22 4.34 -3.36 -2.40
C HIS A 22 4.89 -3.59 -3.81
N HIS A 23 6.05 -3.00 -4.13
CA HIS A 23 6.70 -3.19 -5.42
C HIS A 23 7.13 -4.64 -5.68
N TRP A 24 7.68 -5.31 -4.66
CA TRP A 24 8.08 -6.71 -4.75
C TRP A 24 6.87 -7.63 -4.92
N LEU A 25 5.78 -7.40 -4.19
CA LEU A 25 4.53 -8.15 -4.33
C LEU A 25 3.98 -8.07 -5.75
N ILE A 26 3.92 -6.86 -6.33
CA ILE A 26 3.48 -6.66 -7.71
C ILE A 26 4.33 -7.48 -8.69
N THR A 27 5.65 -7.40 -8.53
CA THR A 27 6.61 -8.08 -9.41
C THR A 27 6.49 -9.60 -9.30
N GLU A 28 6.41 -10.14 -8.09
CA GLU A 28 6.31 -11.59 -7.87
C GLU A 28 4.96 -12.16 -8.28
N ILE A 29 3.86 -11.44 -8.05
CA ILE A 29 2.54 -11.84 -8.57
C ILE A 29 2.58 -11.86 -10.10
N ALA A 30 3.11 -10.82 -10.75
CA ALA A 30 3.23 -10.79 -12.21
C ALA A 30 4.08 -11.95 -12.75
N ARG A 31 5.22 -12.24 -12.10
CA ARG A 31 6.11 -13.33 -12.49
C ARG A 31 5.41 -14.69 -12.42
N LEU A 32 4.73 -14.97 -11.30
CA LEU A 32 4.04 -16.25 -11.09
C LEU A 32 2.82 -16.41 -11.99
N LEU A 33 2.03 -15.36 -12.16
CA LEU A 33 0.85 -15.40 -13.02
C LEU A 33 1.25 -15.55 -14.49
N ASN A 34 2.32 -14.90 -14.97
CA ASN A 34 2.81 -15.10 -16.33
C ASN A 34 3.19 -16.56 -16.61
N GLN A 35 3.72 -17.29 -15.63
CA GLN A 35 4.02 -18.72 -15.77
C GLN A 35 2.75 -19.58 -15.88
N LYS A 36 1.69 -19.22 -15.16
CA LYS A 36 0.42 -19.97 -15.13
C LYS A 36 -0.51 -19.64 -16.30
N LEU A 37 -0.45 -18.42 -16.82
CA LEU A 37 -1.40 -17.89 -17.80
C LEU A 37 -0.92 -17.96 -19.25
N ALA A 38 0.36 -18.23 -19.47
CA ALA A 38 0.90 -18.45 -20.79
C ALA A 38 0.28 -19.69 -21.45
N PRO A 39 0.04 -19.68 -22.77
CA PRO A 39 0.33 -18.59 -23.71
C PRO A 39 -0.84 -17.61 -23.93
N LYS A 40 -2.01 -17.84 -23.33
CA LYS A 40 -3.25 -17.08 -23.65
C LYS A 40 -3.21 -15.65 -23.13
N TYR A 41 -2.61 -15.43 -21.96
CA TYR A 41 -2.52 -14.11 -21.34
C TYR A 41 -1.08 -13.74 -20.97
N VAL A 42 -0.85 -12.43 -20.88
CA VAL A 42 0.34 -11.82 -20.30
C VAL A 42 -0.09 -10.89 -19.17
N VAL A 43 0.68 -10.87 -18.08
CA VAL A 43 0.48 -9.93 -16.98
C VAL A 43 1.41 -8.74 -17.17
N ALA A 44 0.83 -7.56 -17.38
CA ALA A 44 1.52 -6.29 -17.49
C ALA A 44 1.58 -5.59 -16.12
N VAL A 45 2.75 -5.02 -15.79
CA VAL A 45 2.93 -4.13 -14.64
C VAL A 45 2.78 -2.70 -15.13
N GLU A 46 1.71 -2.03 -14.71
CA GLU A 46 1.43 -0.64 -15.05
C GLU A 46 1.72 0.27 -13.86
N VAL A 47 2.13 1.52 -14.11
CA VAL A 47 2.51 2.46 -13.05
C VAL A 47 1.70 3.74 -13.18
N ARG A 48 1.15 4.21 -12.05
CA ARG A 48 0.50 5.52 -11.94
C ARG A 48 1.33 6.47 -11.08
N ILE A 49 1.36 7.74 -11.49
CA ILE A 49 2.03 8.81 -10.75
C ILE A 49 0.98 9.72 -10.10
N TYR A 50 1.17 10.04 -8.84
CA TYR A 50 0.41 11.02 -8.07
C TYR A 50 1.35 12.15 -7.66
N GLU A 51 0.86 13.38 -7.65
CA GLU A 51 1.53 14.49 -6.97
C GLU A 51 0.79 14.73 -5.67
N THR A 52 1.52 14.86 -4.56
CA THR A 52 0.91 15.23 -3.27
C THR A 52 1.24 16.68 -2.98
N SER A 53 0.24 17.55 -2.98
CA SER A 53 0.35 18.88 -2.41
C SER A 53 0.70 18.74 -0.93
N GLY A 54 1.74 19.43 -0.48
CA GLY A 54 2.42 19.26 0.81
C GLY A 54 1.63 19.53 2.10
N GLU A 55 0.33 19.25 2.12
CA GLU A 55 -0.28 18.70 3.34
C GLU A 55 0.57 17.50 3.74
N LYS A 56 0.97 17.42 5.00
CA LYS A 56 1.64 16.26 5.54
C LYS A 56 0.74 15.04 5.31
N SER A 57 0.85 14.43 4.14
CA SER A 57 0.60 13.03 3.99
C SER A 57 1.46 12.44 5.09
N THR A 58 0.82 11.72 6.00
CA THR A 58 1.49 11.09 7.13
C THR A 58 2.33 9.92 6.59
N LEU A 59 3.18 10.18 5.60
CA LEU A 59 4.37 9.44 5.26
C LEU A 59 5.39 9.78 6.35
N ILE A 60 5.13 9.26 7.54
CA ILE A 60 6.12 9.27 8.61
C ILE A 60 7.31 8.47 8.07
N GLY A 61 8.40 9.16 7.78
CA GLY A 61 9.74 8.57 7.69
C GLY A 61 10.14 8.04 6.31
N ILE A 62 10.36 8.95 5.35
CA ILE A 62 11.59 8.82 4.54
C ILE A 62 12.69 9.46 5.40
N PRO A 63 13.60 8.70 6.03
CA PRO A 63 14.63 9.28 6.87
C PRO A 63 15.76 9.80 5.99
N ASP A 64 15.63 11.00 5.48
CA ASP A 64 16.78 11.72 4.93
C ASP A 64 17.54 12.36 6.10
N ASN A 65 18.52 11.61 6.62
CA ASN A 65 19.72 12.11 7.32
C ASN A 65 19.48 12.95 8.59
N ILE A 66 19.31 12.28 9.74
CA ILE A 66 19.51 12.87 11.07
C ILE A 66 21.02 13.09 11.29
N ILE A 67 21.48 14.33 11.16
CA ILE A 67 22.73 14.78 11.79
C ILE A 67 22.34 15.65 12.98
N ALA A 68 22.22 15.03 14.15
CA ALA A 68 22.13 15.77 15.41
C ALA A 68 23.51 16.39 15.71
N LYS A 69 23.65 17.70 15.51
CA LYS A 69 24.70 18.49 16.15
C LYS A 69 24.10 19.23 17.33
N SER A 70 24.40 18.72 18.51
CA SER A 70 24.30 19.43 19.78
C SER A 70 25.04 20.76 19.70
N SER A 71 24.39 21.84 20.09
CA SER A 71 25.09 23.05 20.53
C SER A 71 24.30 23.64 21.70
N GLU A 72 24.80 23.32 22.89
CA GLU A 72 24.59 24.14 24.08
C GLU A 72 25.06 25.55 23.77
N ASN A 73 24.27 26.56 24.14
CA ASN A 73 24.82 27.85 24.56
C ASN A 73 23.83 28.55 25.48
N THR A 74 24.14 28.44 26.77
CA THR A 74 23.80 29.42 27.79
C THR A 74 24.46 30.75 27.41
N ILE A 75 23.81 31.90 27.67
CA ILE A 75 24.45 33.12 28.24
C ILE A 75 23.37 34.17 28.57
N LYS A 76 23.61 34.82 29.71
CA LYS A 76 22.83 35.81 30.43
C LYS A 76 22.75 37.17 29.72
N SER A 77 21.73 37.95 30.11
CA SER A 77 21.48 39.36 29.81
C SER A 77 22.63 40.32 30.19
N PRO A 78 22.66 41.52 29.58
CA PRO A 78 22.53 42.73 30.40
C PRO A 78 21.59 43.79 29.80
N GLU A 79 20.99 44.60 30.67
CA GLU A 79 20.23 45.81 30.35
C GLU A 79 21.17 46.94 29.87
N PHE A 80 20.76 47.74 28.87
CA PHE A 80 20.67 49.23 28.91
C PHE A 80 20.21 49.87 27.56
N ASN A 81 19.22 50.77 27.69
CA ASN A 81 18.81 51.96 26.93
C ASN A 81 18.88 52.09 25.37
N VAL A 82 17.65 52.23 24.82
CA VAL A 82 17.14 53.02 23.67
C VAL A 82 18.07 53.28 22.48
N ALA A 83 17.79 52.58 21.38
CA ALA A 83 18.21 52.90 20.03
C ALA A 83 17.00 52.93 19.08
N VAL A 84 17.05 53.80 18.08
CA VAL A 84 16.06 53.99 17.01
C VAL A 84 15.63 52.64 16.43
N ALA A 85 14.33 52.31 16.53
CA ALA A 85 13.78 51.11 15.94
C ALA A 85 13.65 51.28 14.42
N THR A 86 14.76 51.13 13.69
CA THR A 86 14.65 50.65 12.31
C THR A 86 14.16 49.22 12.42
N SER A 87 12.89 49.00 12.06
CA SER A 87 12.31 47.65 12.01
C SER A 87 13.06 46.86 10.94
N SER A 88 14.14 46.20 11.34
CA SER A 88 14.96 45.34 10.50
C SER A 88 14.15 44.06 10.27
N ILE A 89 13.39 44.01 9.18
CA ILE A 89 12.75 42.77 8.73
C ILE A 89 13.87 41.79 8.39
N GLN A 90 14.09 40.81 9.26
CA GLN A 90 15.02 39.71 8.99
C GLN A 90 14.27 38.54 8.37
N PRO A 91 14.87 37.84 7.39
CA PRO A 91 14.23 36.69 6.76
C PRO A 91 14.05 35.57 7.79
N LEU A 92 12.80 35.09 7.95
CA LEU A 92 12.51 33.87 8.67
C LEU A 92 12.76 32.68 7.74
N THR A 93 13.63 31.76 8.15
CA THR A 93 13.76 30.48 7.47
C THR A 93 12.49 29.67 7.76
N ILE A 94 11.73 29.37 6.71
CA ILE A 94 10.56 28.49 6.77
C ILE A 94 10.82 27.24 5.94
N GLU A 95 10.27 26.12 6.36
CA GLU A 95 10.24 24.91 5.54
C GLU A 95 9.09 25.04 4.53
N LEU A 96 9.42 24.92 3.26
CA LEU A 96 8.44 24.83 2.19
C LEU A 96 8.08 23.36 2.00
N SER A 97 6.79 23.03 2.05
CA SER A 97 6.35 21.71 1.65
C SER A 97 6.44 21.59 0.12
N LEU A 98 7.42 20.84 -0.36
CA LEU A 98 7.56 20.55 -1.78
C LEU A 98 6.59 19.42 -2.18
N PRO A 99 6.04 19.47 -3.40
CA PRO A 99 5.24 18.36 -3.90
C PRO A 99 6.13 17.13 -4.10
N GLU A 100 5.71 16.00 -3.55
CA GLU A 100 6.32 14.70 -3.82
C GLU A 100 5.54 13.99 -4.92
N THR A 101 6.25 13.29 -5.83
CA THR A 101 5.60 12.39 -6.79
C THR A 101 5.72 10.94 -6.34
N ILE A 102 4.57 10.28 -6.21
CA ILE A 102 4.45 8.90 -5.73
C ILE A 102 4.08 8.00 -6.92
N LYS A 103 4.85 6.94 -7.13
CA LYS A 103 4.60 5.90 -8.15
C LYS A 103 3.87 4.72 -7.52
N GLN A 104 2.79 4.25 -8.13
CA GLN A 104 2.05 3.07 -7.68
C GLN A 104 1.84 2.11 -8.82
N GLY A 105 2.39 0.91 -8.66
CA GLY A 105 2.18 -0.17 -9.61
C GLY A 105 0.83 -0.84 -9.40
N TYR A 106 0.28 -1.40 -10.47
CA TYR A 106 -0.84 -2.34 -10.45
C TYR A 106 -0.69 -3.32 -11.61
N LEU A 107 -1.50 -4.39 -11.62
CA LEU A 107 -1.39 -5.43 -12.64
C LEU A 107 -2.60 -5.46 -13.57
N GLU A 108 -2.33 -5.75 -14.84
CA GLU A 108 -3.35 -6.04 -15.84
C GLU A 108 -3.04 -7.39 -16.49
N VAL A 109 -4.01 -8.31 -16.41
CA VAL A 109 -4.00 -9.54 -17.18
C VAL A 109 -4.59 -9.23 -18.55
N ARG A 110 -3.75 -9.31 -19.60
CA ARG A 110 -4.11 -8.95 -20.97
C ARG A 110 -4.09 -10.17 -21.88
N ARG A 111 -5.09 -10.27 -22.77
CA ARG A 111 -5.13 -11.30 -23.82
C ARG A 111 -4.01 -11.08 -24.82
N VAL A 112 -3.23 -12.13 -25.09
CA VAL A 112 -2.16 -12.08 -26.10
C VAL A 112 -2.78 -11.87 -27.48
N GLY A 113 -2.18 -11.00 -28.28
CA GLY A 113 -2.63 -10.66 -29.63
C GLY A 113 -3.59 -9.46 -29.69
N THR A 114 -4.60 -9.39 -28.82
CA THR A 114 -5.56 -8.27 -28.81
C THR A 114 -5.20 -7.16 -27.83
N GLY A 115 -4.46 -7.48 -26.76
CA GLY A 115 -4.16 -6.54 -25.67
C GLY A 115 -5.35 -6.23 -24.75
N GLU A 116 -6.48 -6.91 -24.94
CA GLU A 116 -7.70 -6.74 -24.17
C GLU A 116 -7.45 -7.03 -22.68
N VAL A 117 -7.83 -6.09 -21.80
CA VAL A 117 -7.67 -6.22 -20.35
C VAL A 117 -8.79 -7.08 -19.77
N ILE A 118 -8.45 -8.30 -19.39
CA ILE A 118 -9.39 -9.27 -18.83
C ILE A 118 -9.58 -9.04 -17.33
N THR A 119 -8.49 -8.79 -16.60
CA THR A 119 -8.52 -8.66 -15.14
C THR A 119 -7.54 -7.61 -14.66
N VAL A 120 -8.00 -6.69 -13.82
CA VAL A 120 -7.15 -5.76 -13.08
C VAL A 120 -6.94 -6.29 -11.67
N ILE A 121 -5.69 -6.33 -11.21
CA ILE A 121 -5.33 -6.65 -9.82
C ILE A 121 -4.70 -5.40 -9.20
N GLU A 122 -5.33 -4.88 -8.16
CA GLU A 122 -4.86 -3.77 -7.35
C GLU A 122 -4.36 -4.28 -6.00
N ILE A 123 -3.19 -3.82 -5.58
CA ILE A 123 -2.69 -4.02 -4.21
C ILE A 123 -2.73 -2.65 -3.55
N LEU A 124 -3.49 -2.52 -2.47
CA LEU A 124 -3.67 -1.23 -1.84
C LEU A 124 -2.37 -0.71 -1.21
N SER A 125 -2.26 0.60 -1.17
CA SER A 125 -1.22 1.34 -0.49
C SER A 125 -1.84 2.35 0.49
N PRO A 126 -1.06 2.92 1.41
CA PRO A 126 -1.57 3.92 2.35
C PRO A 126 -2.25 5.11 1.67
N ILE A 127 -1.80 5.54 0.47
CA ILE A 127 -2.41 6.67 -0.24
C ILE A 127 -3.83 6.36 -0.74
N ASN A 128 -4.15 5.09 -0.97
CA ASN A 128 -5.47 4.68 -1.44
C ASN A 128 -6.48 4.69 -0.28
N LYS A 129 -6.00 4.42 0.95
CA LYS A 129 -6.84 4.32 2.15
C LYS A 129 -6.99 5.63 2.90
N ASN A 130 -6.02 6.53 2.83
CA ASN A 130 -6.07 7.80 3.56
C ASN A 130 -6.80 8.89 2.74
N PRO A 131 -7.57 9.78 3.40
CA PRO A 131 -8.18 10.92 2.71
C PRO A 131 -7.15 11.75 1.96
N GLY A 132 -7.49 12.20 0.75
CA GLY A 132 -6.59 12.98 -0.08
C GLY A 132 -6.81 12.74 -1.57
N GLU A 133 -5.93 13.32 -2.39
CA GLU A 133 -6.01 13.19 -3.83
C GLU A 133 -5.80 11.75 -4.32
N GLY A 134 -4.85 11.02 -3.71
CA GLY A 134 -4.58 9.62 -4.04
C GLY A 134 -5.80 8.73 -3.89
N ARG A 135 -6.52 8.84 -2.76
CA ARG A 135 -7.78 8.12 -2.53
C ARG A 135 -8.87 8.51 -3.53
N ARG A 136 -9.11 9.80 -3.78
CA ARG A 136 -10.12 10.24 -4.76
C ARG A 136 -9.85 9.69 -6.17
N LYS A 137 -8.59 9.76 -6.61
CA LYS A 137 -8.16 9.19 -7.90
C LYS A 137 -8.33 7.67 -7.94
N TYR A 138 -8.02 6.99 -6.84
CA TYR A 138 -8.19 5.55 -6.72
C TYR A 138 -9.67 5.13 -6.73
N GLU A 139 -10.54 5.80 -5.97
CA GLU A 139 -11.99 5.55 -5.94
C GLU A 139 -12.62 5.74 -7.33
N LYS A 140 -12.20 6.78 -8.07
CA LYS A 140 -12.61 6.97 -9.46
C LYS A 140 -12.20 5.79 -10.34
N LYS A 141 -10.92 5.39 -10.30
CA LYS A 141 -10.43 4.24 -11.09
C LYS A 141 -11.20 2.97 -10.74
N ARG A 142 -11.40 2.72 -9.45
CA ARG A 142 -12.14 1.56 -8.94
C ARG A 142 -13.56 1.54 -9.52
N LEU A 143 -14.26 2.67 -9.54
CA LEU A 143 -15.58 2.79 -10.16
C LEU A 143 -15.53 2.58 -11.69
N ASP A 144 -14.53 3.13 -12.37
CA ASP A 144 -14.35 2.95 -13.82
C ASP A 144 -14.15 1.47 -14.19
N ILE A 145 -13.35 0.72 -13.40
CA ILE A 145 -13.16 -0.73 -13.59
C ILE A 145 -14.47 -1.49 -13.33
N LEU A 146 -15.16 -1.19 -12.22
CA LEU A 146 -16.40 -1.88 -11.85
C LEU A 146 -17.54 -1.65 -12.87
N ASN A 147 -17.54 -0.50 -13.57
CA ASN A 147 -18.47 -0.18 -14.65
C ASN A 147 -18.05 -0.76 -16.02
N SER A 148 -16.89 -1.41 -16.11
CA SER A 148 -16.39 -2.02 -17.35
C SER A 148 -16.67 -3.53 -17.41
N TYR A 149 -16.37 -4.16 -18.55
CA TYR A 149 -16.37 -5.62 -18.69
C TYR A 149 -15.09 -6.28 -18.13
N THR A 150 -14.17 -5.54 -17.50
CA THR A 150 -12.95 -6.09 -16.93
C THR A 150 -13.22 -6.64 -15.54
N ASN A 151 -12.70 -7.84 -15.22
CA ASN A 151 -12.74 -8.40 -13.87
C ASN A 151 -11.85 -7.60 -12.91
N PHE A 152 -12.14 -7.64 -11.60
CA PHE A 152 -11.40 -6.85 -10.63
C PHE A 152 -10.99 -7.69 -9.42
N VAL A 153 -9.74 -7.54 -8.99
CA VAL A 153 -9.22 -8.06 -7.72
C VAL A 153 -8.58 -6.91 -6.95
N GLU A 154 -8.96 -6.72 -5.69
CA GLU A 154 -8.41 -5.70 -4.79
C GLU A 154 -7.87 -6.38 -3.53
N ILE A 155 -6.58 -6.24 -3.27
CA ILE A 155 -5.86 -6.86 -2.17
C ILE A 155 -5.51 -5.78 -1.14
N ASP A 156 -6.07 -5.87 0.06
CA ASP A 156 -5.81 -4.98 1.18
C ASP A 156 -5.10 -5.73 2.32
N LEU A 157 -3.78 -5.53 2.41
CA LEU A 157 -2.95 -6.06 3.49
C LEU A 157 -2.53 -4.98 4.50
N LEU A 158 -3.30 -3.88 4.58
CA LEU A 158 -3.03 -2.77 5.48
C LEU A 158 -4.14 -2.65 6.52
N ARG A 159 -3.79 -2.63 7.81
CA ARG A 159 -4.73 -2.36 8.91
C ARG A 159 -4.97 -0.87 9.11
N GLN A 160 -4.01 -0.03 8.74
CA GLN A 160 -4.15 1.43 8.83
C GLN A 160 -4.93 2.05 7.67
N GLY A 161 -5.54 3.20 7.92
CA GLY A 161 -6.34 3.94 6.95
C GLY A 161 -7.79 3.48 6.91
N ASN A 162 -8.65 4.22 6.18
CA ASN A 162 -10.07 3.87 6.14
C ASN A 162 -10.32 2.79 5.08
N SER A 163 -11.19 1.83 5.42
CA SER A 163 -11.58 0.76 4.50
C SER A 163 -12.10 1.29 3.16
N MET A 164 -11.84 0.52 2.11
CA MET A 164 -12.40 0.71 0.76
C MET A 164 -13.76 0.02 0.57
N ILE A 165 -14.15 -0.82 1.53
CA ILE A 165 -15.36 -1.64 1.45
C ILE A 165 -16.40 -1.10 2.42
N THR A 166 -17.54 -0.67 1.87
CA THR A 166 -18.74 -0.37 2.66
C THR A 166 -19.55 -1.64 2.83
N LEU A 167 -19.51 -2.23 4.01
CA LEU A 167 -20.30 -3.41 4.35
C LEU A 167 -21.60 -3.00 5.03
N ASN A 168 -22.70 -3.64 4.64
CA ASN A 168 -23.99 -3.50 5.33
C ASN A 168 -24.01 -4.23 6.68
N GLN A 169 -23.03 -5.11 6.91
CA GLN A 169 -22.85 -5.89 8.14
C GLN A 169 -21.52 -5.53 8.78
N ASN A 170 -21.47 -5.56 10.11
CA ASN A 170 -20.24 -5.33 10.87
C ASN A 170 -19.37 -6.60 10.83
N ILE A 171 -18.68 -6.83 9.72
CA ILE A 171 -17.65 -7.86 9.63
C ILE A 171 -16.37 -7.23 10.18
N ASP A 172 -15.87 -7.79 11.28
CA ASP A 172 -14.60 -7.38 11.85
C ASP A 172 -13.46 -8.15 11.16
N TYR A 173 -12.54 -7.45 10.50
CA TYR A 173 -11.41 -8.02 9.78
C TYR A 173 -10.21 -7.08 9.80
N ASP A 174 -9.01 -7.64 9.65
CA ASP A 174 -7.76 -6.86 9.61
C ASP A 174 -7.31 -6.64 8.16
N TYR A 175 -7.56 -7.62 7.31
CA TYR A 175 -7.16 -7.67 5.91
C TYR A 175 -8.28 -8.22 5.05
N CYS A 176 -8.25 -7.93 3.75
CA CYS A 176 -9.19 -8.54 2.84
C CYS A 176 -8.66 -8.69 1.41
N ILE A 177 -9.26 -9.63 0.69
CA ILE A 177 -9.16 -9.75 -0.76
C ILE A 177 -10.57 -9.69 -1.32
N LEU A 178 -10.83 -8.72 -2.19
CA LEU A 178 -12.09 -8.60 -2.92
C LEU A 178 -11.88 -9.14 -4.33
N VAL A 179 -12.71 -10.10 -4.75
CA VAL A 179 -12.75 -10.63 -6.12
C VAL A 179 -14.10 -10.29 -6.72
N SER A 180 -14.11 -9.53 -7.82
CA SER A 180 -15.32 -9.11 -8.54
C SER A 180 -15.24 -9.54 -10.01
N PRO A 181 -15.69 -10.77 -10.32
CA PRO A 181 -15.90 -11.21 -11.68
C PRO A 181 -16.98 -10.36 -12.36
N ASN A 182 -16.75 -9.95 -13.60
CA ASN A 182 -17.65 -9.05 -14.34
C ASN A 182 -19.10 -9.58 -14.43
N HIS A 183 -19.26 -10.89 -14.62
CA HIS A 183 -20.51 -11.57 -14.91
C HIS A 183 -21.35 -11.83 -13.66
N GLN A 184 -20.77 -11.62 -12.47
CA GLN A 184 -21.45 -11.77 -11.19
C GLN A 184 -21.84 -10.41 -10.59
N ARG A 185 -21.49 -9.28 -11.22
CA ARG A 185 -21.82 -7.96 -10.67
C ARG A 185 -23.34 -7.75 -10.62
N PRO A 186 -23.87 -7.11 -9.55
CA PRO A 186 -23.15 -6.33 -8.53
C PRO A 186 -22.56 -7.15 -7.36
N GLN A 187 -22.69 -8.48 -7.35
CA GLN A 187 -22.07 -9.33 -6.34
C GLN A 187 -20.55 -9.44 -6.53
N ALA A 188 -19.85 -9.68 -5.43
CA ALA A 188 -18.42 -9.91 -5.37
C ALA A 188 -18.11 -10.86 -4.20
N GLU A 189 -16.99 -11.56 -4.29
CA GLU A 189 -16.48 -12.42 -3.23
C GLU A 189 -15.54 -11.60 -2.34
N LEU A 190 -15.81 -11.60 -1.03
CA LEU A 190 -14.96 -10.96 -0.04
C LEU A 190 -14.33 -12.01 0.86
N TYR A 191 -13.01 -12.15 0.74
CA TYR A 191 -12.19 -12.94 1.64
C TYR A 191 -11.67 -12.03 2.74
N ALA A 192 -12.42 -11.92 3.85
CA ALA A 192 -12.06 -11.12 5.01
C ALA A 192 -11.39 -12.01 6.07
N PHE A 193 -10.23 -11.58 6.59
CA PHE A 193 -9.45 -12.40 7.53
C PHE A 193 -8.69 -11.54 8.56
N LYS A 194 -8.29 -12.19 9.66
CA LYS A 194 -7.57 -11.59 10.78
C LYS A 194 -6.07 -11.84 10.68
N ILE A 195 -5.32 -11.12 11.48
CA ILE A 195 -3.86 -11.23 11.58
C ILE A 195 -3.34 -12.62 11.97
N GLN A 196 -4.15 -13.39 12.67
CA GLN A 196 -3.81 -14.74 13.12
C GLN A 196 -4.10 -15.79 12.04
N ASP A 197 -4.85 -15.42 11.00
CA ASP A 197 -5.27 -16.32 9.94
C ASP A 197 -4.18 -16.43 8.88
N MET A 198 -4.14 -17.58 8.20
CA MET A 198 -3.44 -17.71 6.93
C MET A 198 -4.13 -16.87 5.86
N ILE A 199 -3.37 -16.34 4.90
CA ILE A 199 -3.95 -15.60 3.78
C ILE A 199 -4.74 -16.59 2.91
N PRO A 200 -6.04 -16.36 2.67
CA PRO A 200 -6.84 -17.28 1.89
C PRO A 200 -6.36 -17.35 0.43
N ILE A 201 -6.36 -18.56 -0.12
CA ILE A 201 -6.17 -18.78 -1.56
C ILE A 201 -7.45 -18.35 -2.26
N PHE A 202 -7.32 -17.55 -3.33
CA PHE A 202 -8.45 -17.13 -4.15
C PHE A 202 -8.23 -17.51 -5.61
N THR A 203 -9.32 -17.58 -6.37
CA THR A 203 -9.28 -17.82 -7.82
C THR A 203 -9.19 -16.49 -8.56
N LEU A 204 -8.21 -16.37 -9.45
CA LEU A 204 -8.07 -15.24 -10.36
C LEU A 204 -9.21 -15.31 -11.40
N PRO A 205 -10.14 -14.35 -11.44
CA PRO A 205 -11.19 -14.36 -12.44
C PRO A 205 -10.56 -14.12 -13.83
N LEU A 206 -10.94 -14.94 -14.80
CA LEU A 206 -10.55 -14.82 -16.22
C LEU A 206 -11.82 -14.83 -17.08
N LEU A 207 -11.74 -15.28 -18.33
CA LEU A 207 -12.94 -15.48 -19.15
C LEU A 207 -13.63 -16.80 -18.76
N PRO A 208 -14.96 -16.91 -18.91
CA PRO A 208 -15.73 -18.07 -18.44
C PRO A 208 -15.27 -19.42 -19.02
N GLU A 209 -14.65 -19.43 -20.20
CA GLU A 209 -14.12 -20.64 -20.83
C GLU A 209 -12.75 -21.10 -20.31
N ASP A 210 -12.08 -20.30 -19.47
CA ASP A 210 -10.76 -20.60 -18.96
C ASP A 210 -10.80 -21.52 -17.74
N ALA A 211 -9.75 -22.35 -17.61
CA ALA A 211 -9.53 -23.11 -16.39
C ALA A 211 -9.24 -22.18 -15.21
N GLU A 212 -9.69 -22.57 -14.02
CA GLU A 212 -9.45 -21.81 -12.79
C GLU A 212 -7.96 -21.71 -12.48
N VAL A 213 -7.49 -20.49 -12.20
CA VAL A 213 -6.12 -20.21 -11.80
C VAL A 213 -6.12 -19.69 -10.36
N THR A 214 -5.55 -20.46 -9.45
CA THR A 214 -5.46 -20.08 -8.03
C THR A 214 -4.24 -19.20 -7.75
N VAL A 215 -4.41 -18.27 -6.82
CA VAL A 215 -3.37 -17.36 -6.33
C VAL A 215 -3.13 -17.63 -4.85
N ASP A 216 -1.95 -18.12 -4.53
CA ASP A 216 -1.47 -18.30 -3.16
C ASP A 216 -0.63 -17.08 -2.76
N LEU A 217 -1.30 -16.05 -2.24
CA LEU A 217 -0.65 -14.81 -1.84
C LEU A 217 0.24 -14.99 -0.59
N GLN A 218 -0.04 -15.99 0.24
CA GLN A 218 0.79 -16.28 1.43
C GLN A 218 2.20 -16.70 1.01
N SER A 219 2.31 -17.66 0.10
CA SER A 219 3.60 -18.12 -0.41
C SER A 219 4.39 -16.98 -1.06
N ILE A 220 3.71 -16.08 -1.78
CA ILE A 220 4.32 -14.89 -2.40
C ILE A 220 4.85 -13.93 -1.34
N LEU A 221 4.04 -13.61 -0.33
CA LEU A 221 4.44 -12.68 0.73
C LEU A 221 5.63 -13.23 1.53
N HIS A 222 5.66 -14.53 1.82
CA HIS A 222 6.81 -15.17 2.47
C HIS A 222 8.07 -15.12 1.59
N GLN A 223 7.93 -15.34 0.28
CA GLN A 223 9.05 -15.21 -0.64
C GLN A 223 9.61 -13.78 -0.66
N VAL A 224 8.75 -12.76 -0.70
CA VAL A 224 9.14 -11.34 -0.61
C VAL A 224 9.84 -11.04 0.72
N TYR A 225 9.31 -11.58 1.82
CA TYR A 225 9.92 -11.43 3.14
C TYR A 225 11.36 -11.99 3.17
N ASP A 226 11.54 -13.21 2.66
CA ASP A 226 12.82 -13.90 2.66
C ASP A 226 13.83 -13.25 1.70
N GLN A 227 13.40 -12.91 0.48
CA GLN A 227 14.28 -12.29 -0.52
C GLN A 227 14.72 -10.88 -0.12
N GLY A 228 13.82 -10.11 0.52
CA GLY A 228 14.14 -8.78 1.04
C GLY A 228 14.96 -8.79 2.34
N ARG A 229 15.24 -9.97 2.92
CA ARG A 229 15.91 -10.13 4.23
C ARG A 229 15.27 -9.27 5.31
N TYR A 230 13.94 -9.24 5.34
CA TYR A 230 13.18 -8.48 6.33
C TYR A 230 13.43 -8.97 7.77
N ASP A 231 13.93 -10.21 7.90
CA ASP A 231 14.44 -10.77 9.16
C ASP A 231 15.61 -9.99 9.77
N LEU A 232 16.36 -9.24 8.97
CA LEU A 232 17.52 -8.46 9.43
C LEU A 232 17.19 -7.00 9.76
N ILE A 233 16.08 -6.48 9.23
CA ILE A 233 15.74 -5.05 9.34
C ILE A 233 14.54 -4.78 10.26
N ILE A 234 13.66 -5.77 10.46
CA ILE A 234 12.51 -5.61 11.34
C ILE A 234 12.92 -5.89 12.79
N ASP A 235 12.79 -4.87 13.64
CA ASP A 235 12.88 -5.03 15.08
C ASP A 235 11.51 -5.42 15.67
N TYR A 236 11.35 -6.71 15.94
CA TYR A 236 10.14 -7.28 16.53
C TYR A 236 9.91 -6.90 18.00
N GLN A 237 10.82 -6.16 18.64
CA GLN A 237 10.61 -5.61 19.99
C GLN A 237 9.84 -4.28 19.96
N GLN A 238 9.74 -3.63 18.79
CA GLN A 238 9.00 -2.39 18.65
C GLN A 238 7.49 -2.62 18.75
N LYS A 239 6.78 -1.64 19.31
CA LYS A 239 5.32 -1.69 19.38
C LYS A 239 4.72 -1.54 18.00
N ILE A 240 3.91 -2.51 17.58
CA ILE A 240 3.13 -2.43 16.34
C ILE A 240 1.98 -1.44 16.50
N ASN A 241 1.79 -0.63 15.46
CA ASN A 241 0.61 0.22 15.29
C ASN A 241 -0.09 -0.16 13.97
N PRO A 242 -1.40 -0.45 13.97
CA PRO A 242 -2.33 -0.55 15.10
C PRO A 242 -1.93 -1.70 16.03
N ARG A 243 -2.22 -1.57 17.33
CA ARG A 243 -1.93 -2.65 18.29
C ARG A 243 -2.63 -3.93 17.85
N ILE A 244 -1.96 -5.07 17.99
CA ILE A 244 -2.60 -6.37 17.86
C ILE A 244 -3.52 -6.53 19.08
N SER A 245 -4.81 -6.67 18.85
CA SER A 245 -5.72 -7.18 19.86
C SER A 245 -5.41 -8.66 20.04
N ILE A 246 -4.59 -9.00 21.02
CA ILE A 246 -4.44 -10.38 21.46
C ILE A 246 -5.75 -10.68 22.19
N LEU A 247 -6.69 -11.35 21.51
CA LEU A 247 -7.80 -12.00 22.21
C LEU A 247 -7.16 -13.06 23.11
N GLY A 248 -7.23 -12.81 24.42
CA GLY A 248 -6.82 -13.77 25.46
C GLY A 248 -7.83 -14.90 25.62
#